data_AF-A0AA96QGN5-F1
#
_entry.id   AF-A0AA96QGN5-F1
#
_cell.length_a   1.000
_cell.length_b   1.000
_cell.length_c   1.000
_cell.angle_alpha   90.00
_cell.angle_beta   90.00
_cell.angle_gamma   90.00
#
_symmetry.space_group_name_H-M   'P 1'
#
loop_
_entity.id
_entity.type
_entity.pdbx_description
1 polymer ?
#
loop_
_entity_poly.entity_id
_entity_poly.type
_entity_poly.pdbx_seq_one_letter_code
_entity_poly.pdbx_strand_id
1 'polypeptide(L)'
;MASTRTAPPTPEQQTAAIALDVISHHEAAHAVAALRLSGQVLKIRLWQKRPNRWEGLVTMRFRDDADGNRAAATALLVGVPTELRWMHLHRINQAALPHDVWASGGPDRDEARDSLTRIPRRDRPTFREIEREAVVLVDRCWDRIEHLAARLAASHQLQP
;
A
#
# COMPACT_ATOMS: atom_id res chain seq x y z
N MET A 1 42.64 -0.32 -12.26
CA MET A 1 41.16 -0.31 -12.33
C MET A 1 40.67 0.67 -11.28
N ALA A 2 40.21 1.86 -11.68
CA ALA A 2 39.71 2.87 -10.75
C ALA A 2 38.32 2.45 -10.29
N SER A 3 38.19 2.11 -9.00
CA SER A 3 36.90 1.86 -8.37
C SER A 3 36.17 3.20 -8.28
N THR A 4 35.21 3.43 -9.18
CA THR A 4 34.33 4.60 -9.13
C THR A 4 33.49 4.50 -7.86
N ARG A 5 33.92 5.18 -6.79
CA ARG A 5 33.07 5.41 -5.62
C ARG A 5 31.93 6.31 -6.10
N THR A 6 30.74 5.75 -6.22
CA THR A 6 29.50 6.54 -6.37
C THR A 6 29.40 7.49 -5.19
N ALA A 7 29.18 8.78 -5.48
CA ALA A 7 28.93 9.77 -4.45
C ALA A 7 27.69 9.33 -3.62
N PRO A 8 27.68 9.61 -2.31
CA PRO A 8 26.50 9.30 -1.49
C PRO A 8 25.28 10.04 -2.04
N PRO A 9 24.08 9.43 -1.96
CA PRO A 9 22.87 10.04 -2.50
C PRO A 9 22.56 11.35 -1.77
N THR A 10 22.10 12.36 -2.52
CA THR A 10 21.67 13.63 -1.95
C THR A 10 20.44 13.45 -1.06
N PRO A 11 20.16 14.39 -0.13
CA PRO A 11 18.95 14.34 0.70
C PRO A 11 17.65 14.22 -0.12
N GLU A 12 17.60 14.86 -1.29
CA GLU A 12 16.46 14.77 -2.22
C GLU A 12 16.32 13.37 -2.82
N GLN A 13 17.44 12.75 -3.24
CA GLN A 13 17.46 11.37 -3.74
C GLN A 13 17.05 10.38 -2.67
N GLN A 14 17.51 10.58 -1.42
CA GLN A 14 17.08 9.76 -0.28
C GLN A 14 15.59 9.92 0.00
N THR A 15 15.06 11.14 -0.02
CA THR A 15 13.63 11.41 0.18
C THR A 15 12.79 10.77 -0.92
N ALA A 16 13.23 10.84 -2.18
CA ALA A 16 12.54 10.23 -3.32
C ALA A 16 12.54 8.70 -3.24
N ALA A 17 13.66 8.10 -2.81
CA ALA A 17 13.77 6.65 -2.60
C ALA A 17 12.83 6.17 -1.49
N ILE A 18 12.81 6.86 -0.34
CA ILE A 18 11.89 6.57 0.76
C ILE A 18 10.43 6.68 0.28
N ALA A 19 10.09 7.74 -0.46
CA ALA A 19 8.74 7.91 -0.98
C ALA A 19 8.32 6.79 -1.95
N LEU A 20 9.25 6.31 -2.79
CA LEU A 20 9.02 5.16 -3.68
C LEU A 20 8.82 3.87 -2.89
N ASP A 21 9.64 3.62 -1.87
CA ASP A 21 9.52 2.41 -1.06
C ASP A 21 8.19 2.38 -0.30
N VAL A 22 7.78 3.49 0.32
CA VAL A 22 6.51 3.60 1.04
C VAL A 22 5.33 3.30 0.12
N ILE A 23 5.22 3.99 -1.03
CA ILE A 23 4.10 3.75 -1.95
C ILE A 23 4.14 2.33 -2.54
N SER A 24 5.33 1.76 -2.76
CA SER A 24 5.47 0.40 -3.27
C SER A 24 4.91 -0.61 -2.27
N HIS A 25 5.13 -0.39 -0.98
CA HIS A 25 4.54 -1.21 0.09
C HIS A 25 3.02 -1.03 0.18
N HIS A 26 2.52 0.20 0.08
CA HIS A 26 1.07 0.49 0.06
C HIS A 26 0.36 -0.26 -1.07
N GLU A 27 0.83 -0.13 -2.31
CA GLU A 27 0.22 -0.81 -3.46
C GLU A 27 0.42 -2.33 -3.42
N ALA A 28 1.59 -2.80 -2.98
CA ALA A 28 1.82 -4.23 -2.80
C ALA A 28 0.85 -4.84 -1.78
N ALA A 29 0.53 -4.11 -0.71
CA ALA A 29 -0.42 -4.57 0.30
C ALA A 29 -1.80 -4.80 -0.29
N HIS A 30 -2.33 -3.85 -1.06
CA HIS A 30 -3.62 -4.02 -1.76
C HIS A 30 -3.61 -5.26 -2.65
N ALA A 31 -2.58 -5.41 -3.48
CA ALA A 31 -2.49 -6.53 -4.40
C ALA A 31 -2.42 -7.89 -3.67
N VAL A 32 -1.59 -7.99 -2.63
CA VAL A 32 -1.45 -9.22 -1.84
C VAL A 32 -2.74 -9.53 -1.07
N ALA A 33 -3.37 -8.52 -0.48
CA ALA A 33 -4.63 -8.66 0.25
C ALA A 33 -5.75 -9.14 -0.67
N ALA A 34 -5.87 -8.55 -1.87
CA ALA A 34 -6.85 -8.98 -2.87
C ALA A 34 -6.71 -10.46 -3.20
N LEU A 35 -5.50 -10.92 -3.54
CA LEU A 35 -5.25 -12.33 -3.85
C LEU A 35 -5.52 -13.23 -2.64
N ARG A 36 -5.16 -12.79 -1.43
CA ARG A 36 -5.35 -13.58 -0.21
C ARG A 36 -6.83 -13.76 0.17
N LEU A 37 -7.66 -12.78 -0.18
CA LEU A 37 -9.10 -12.72 0.07
C LEU A 37 -9.93 -13.21 -1.13
N SER A 38 -9.33 -14.03 -2.01
CA SER A 38 -9.98 -14.61 -3.19
C SER A 38 -10.47 -13.59 -4.23
N GLY A 39 -9.95 -12.37 -4.21
CA GLY A 39 -10.09 -11.37 -5.26
C GLY A 39 -9.07 -11.57 -6.38
N GLN A 40 -9.10 -10.64 -7.33
CA GLN A 40 -8.19 -10.58 -8.48
C GLN A 40 -7.47 -9.23 -8.52
N VAL A 41 -6.22 -9.25 -8.98
CA VAL A 41 -5.45 -8.03 -9.29
C VAL A 41 -5.38 -7.92 -10.81
N LEU A 42 -6.01 -6.88 -11.35
CA LEU A 42 -6.06 -6.64 -12.79
C LEU A 42 -4.89 -5.79 -13.26
N LYS A 43 -4.43 -4.86 -12.41
CA LYS A 43 -3.37 -3.92 -12.73
C LYS A 43 -2.72 -3.37 -11.47
N ILE A 44 -1.41 -3.13 -11.51
CA ILE A 44 -0.67 -2.33 -10.54
C ILE A 44 0.10 -1.27 -11.33
N ARG A 45 0.08 -0.03 -10.88
CA ARG A 45 0.88 1.07 -11.45
C ARG A 45 1.47 1.91 -10.34
N LEU A 46 2.72 2.29 -10.51
CA LEU A 46 3.33 3.40 -9.77
C LEU A 46 3.79 4.45 -10.78
N TRP A 47 3.74 5.71 -10.40
CA TRP A 47 4.31 6.80 -11.18
C TRP A 47 4.78 7.93 -10.30
N GLN A 48 5.84 8.61 -10.73
CA GLN A 48 6.37 9.77 -10.05
C GLN A 48 5.56 11.00 -10.46
N LYS A 49 4.90 11.65 -9.49
CA LYS A 49 4.12 12.87 -9.71
C LYS A 49 4.95 14.14 -9.55
N ARG A 50 5.93 14.11 -8.64
CA ARG A 50 6.93 15.16 -8.38
C ARG A 50 8.25 14.50 -7.94
N PRO A 51 9.40 15.20 -7.95
CA PRO A 51 10.68 14.60 -7.58
C PRO A 51 10.66 13.80 -6.26
N ASN A 52 9.93 14.29 -5.26
CA ASN A 52 9.77 13.65 -3.96
C ASN A 52 8.36 13.04 -3.72
N ARG A 53 7.55 12.84 -4.75
CA ARG A 53 6.19 12.32 -4.59
C ARG A 53 5.87 11.28 -5.64
N TRP A 54 5.54 10.10 -5.16
CA TRP A 54 5.02 9.00 -5.96
C TRP A 54 3.54 8.79 -5.68
N GLU A 55 2.83 8.28 -6.67
CA GLU A 55 1.45 7.81 -6.53
C GLU A 55 1.35 6.39 -7.09
N GLY A 56 0.36 5.67 -6.57
CA GLY A 56 0.09 4.30 -6.94
C GLY A 56 -1.38 4.07 -7.25
N LEU A 57 -1.63 2.96 -7.94
CA LEU A 57 -2.98 2.46 -8.18
C LEU A 57 -2.94 0.96 -8.38
N VAL A 58 -3.69 0.23 -7.55
CA VAL A 58 -4.02 -1.19 -7.77
C VAL A 58 -5.48 -1.31 -8.19
N THR A 59 -5.71 -1.86 -9.38
CA THR A 59 -7.05 -2.23 -9.83
C THR A 59 -7.36 -3.64 -9.34
N MET A 60 -8.28 -3.75 -8.39
CA MET A 60 -8.72 -5.02 -7.81
C MET A 60 -10.15 -5.37 -8.26
N ARG A 61 -10.49 -6.66 -8.24
CA ARG A 61 -11.86 -7.13 -8.47
C ARG A 61 -12.23 -8.20 -7.45
N PHE A 62 -13.44 -8.08 -6.91
CA PHE A 62 -14.02 -9.04 -5.98
C PHE A 62 -15.38 -9.52 -6.51
N ARG A 63 -15.92 -10.54 -5.86
CA ARG A 63 -17.29 -11.02 -6.12
C ARG A 63 -18.30 -9.95 -5.73
N ASP A 64 -19.42 -9.89 -6.45
CA ASP A 64 -20.52 -8.96 -6.15
C ASP A 64 -21.51 -9.58 -5.16
N ASP A 65 -21.02 -9.85 -3.95
CA ASP A 65 -21.80 -10.39 -2.83
C ASP A 65 -21.28 -9.84 -1.49
N ALA A 66 -21.93 -10.22 -0.38
CA ALA A 66 -21.58 -9.70 0.95
C ALA A 66 -20.11 -10.00 1.33
N ASP A 67 -19.65 -11.21 1.05
CA ASP A 67 -18.29 -11.65 1.34
C ASP A 67 -17.27 -10.91 0.48
N GLY A 68 -17.56 -10.73 -0.82
CA GLY A 68 -16.73 -9.97 -1.74
C GLY A 68 -16.64 -8.49 -1.38
N ASN A 69 -17.74 -7.88 -0.90
CA ASN A 69 -17.74 -6.50 -0.42
C ASN A 69 -16.95 -6.33 0.88
N ARG A 70 -17.00 -7.30 1.81
CA ARG A 70 -16.15 -7.32 3.01
C ARG A 70 -14.68 -7.49 2.65
N ALA A 71 -14.38 -8.40 1.72
CA ALA A 71 -13.04 -8.64 1.21
C ALA A 71 -12.46 -7.38 0.54
N ALA A 72 -13.24 -6.70 -0.30
CA ALA A 72 -12.87 -5.44 -0.94
C ALA A 72 -12.56 -4.36 0.11
N ALA A 73 -13.46 -4.15 1.09
CA ALA A 73 -13.24 -3.19 2.16
C ALA A 73 -11.96 -3.51 2.96
N THR A 74 -11.73 -4.78 3.29
CA THR A 74 -10.52 -5.19 4.01
C THR A 74 -9.26 -4.93 3.17
N ALA A 75 -9.28 -5.29 1.89
CA ALA A 75 -8.16 -5.08 0.98
C ALA A 75 -7.88 -3.60 0.69
N LEU A 76 -8.86 -2.70 0.83
CA LEU A 76 -8.66 -1.26 0.75
C LEU A 76 -8.00 -0.70 2.02
N LEU A 77 -8.24 -1.30 3.20
CA LEU A 77 -7.72 -0.76 4.46
C LEU A 77 -6.31 -1.22 4.85
N VAL A 78 -5.63 -2.03 4.03
CA VAL A 78 -4.28 -2.54 4.35
C VAL A 78 -3.14 -1.56 4.06
N GLY A 79 -3.36 -0.56 3.21
CA GLY A 79 -2.31 0.35 2.74
C GLY A 79 -1.62 1.10 3.89
N VAL A 80 -2.40 1.90 4.63
CA VAL A 80 -1.88 2.71 5.76
C VAL A 80 -1.21 1.86 6.86
N PRO A 81 -1.80 0.76 7.36
CA PRO A 81 -1.10 -0.11 8.31
C PRO A 81 0.24 -0.65 7.78
N THR A 82 0.33 -0.90 6.48
CA THR A 82 1.58 -1.36 5.85
C THR A 82 2.63 -0.26 5.84
N GLU A 83 2.28 0.97 5.47
CA GLU A 83 3.20 2.12 5.49
C GLU A 83 3.75 2.34 6.91
N LEU A 84 2.88 2.35 7.92
CA LEU A 84 3.27 2.53 9.32
C LEU A 84 4.20 1.41 9.81
N ARG A 85 3.92 0.16 9.44
CA ARG A 85 4.77 -0.99 9.80
C ARG A 85 6.13 -0.89 9.14
N TRP A 86 6.18 -0.55 7.85
CA TRP A 86 7.44 -0.33 7.13
C TRP A 86 8.28 0.75 7.80
N MET A 87 7.68 1.92 8.06
CA MET A 87 8.36 3.03 8.73
C MET A 87 8.92 2.63 10.09
N HIS A 88 8.15 1.88 10.87
CA HIS A 88 8.59 1.38 12.18
C HIS A 88 9.84 0.49 12.05
N LEU A 89 9.81 -0.49 11.14
CA LEU A 89 10.93 -1.42 10.90
C LEU A 89 12.20 -0.70 10.44
N HIS A 90 12.04 0.32 9.59
CA HIS A 90 13.15 1.11 9.03
C HIS A 90 13.51 2.34 9.88
N ARG A 91 12.86 2.54 11.03
CA ARG A 91 13.06 3.69 11.94
C ARG A 91 12.90 5.05 11.24
N ILE A 92 12.00 5.13 10.27
CA ILE A 92 11.69 6.36 9.55
C ILE A 92 10.71 7.17 10.39
N ASN A 93 11.07 8.42 10.69
CA ASN A 93 10.17 9.37 11.33
C ASN A 93 9.14 9.85 10.30
N GLN A 94 7.86 9.94 10.68
CA GLN A 94 6.80 10.48 9.82
C GLN A 94 7.11 11.89 9.30
N ALA A 95 7.82 12.71 10.07
CA ALA A 95 8.27 14.03 9.63
C ALA A 95 9.27 14.00 8.46
N ALA A 96 9.88 12.84 8.18
CA ALA A 96 10.76 12.64 7.03
C ALA A 96 9.99 12.30 5.75
N LEU A 97 8.68 12.03 5.83
CA LEU A 97 7.86 11.75 4.66
C LEU A 97 7.33 13.06 4.05
N PRO A 98 7.26 13.13 2.70
CA PRO A 98 6.74 14.29 2.00
C PRO A 98 5.19 14.37 2.03
N HIS A 99 4.53 13.45 2.71
CA HIS A 99 3.07 13.37 2.81
C HIS A 99 2.63 12.83 4.18
N ASP A 100 1.38 13.11 4.53
CA ASP A 100 0.72 12.51 5.70
C ASP A 100 0.12 11.15 5.31
N VAL A 101 0.71 10.09 5.86
CA VAL A 101 0.30 8.68 5.75
C VAL A 101 -1.17 8.45 6.11
N TRP A 102 -1.71 9.19 7.09
CA TRP A 102 -3.13 9.04 7.42
C TRP A 102 -4.01 9.69 6.37
N ALA A 103 -3.59 10.83 5.82
CA ALA A 103 -4.34 11.53 4.78
C ALA A 103 -4.29 10.79 3.43
N SER A 104 -3.18 10.12 3.10
CA SER A 104 -3.03 9.37 1.83
C SER A 104 -4.04 8.23 1.69
N GLY A 105 -4.37 7.54 2.78
CA GLY A 105 -5.41 6.49 2.79
C GLY A 105 -6.87 7.01 2.83
N GLY A 106 -7.10 8.31 2.65
CA GLY A 106 -8.45 8.90 2.63
C GLY A 106 -9.39 8.25 1.60
N PRO A 107 -9.01 8.26 0.30
CA PRO A 107 -9.79 7.62 -0.76
C PRO A 107 -10.08 6.14 -0.48
N ASP A 108 -9.10 5.37 -0.01
CA ASP A 108 -9.27 3.95 0.30
C ASP A 108 -10.30 3.72 1.40
N ARG A 109 -10.31 4.58 2.43
CA ARG A 109 -11.30 4.51 3.51
C ARG A 109 -12.71 4.84 3.02
N ASP A 110 -12.84 5.80 2.13
CA ASP A 110 -14.15 6.17 1.56
C ASP A 110 -14.68 5.03 0.68
N GLU A 111 -13.84 4.45 -0.19
CA GLU A 111 -14.23 3.29 -1.01
C GLU A 111 -14.50 2.03 -0.17
N ALA A 112 -13.78 1.84 0.93
CA ALA A 112 -14.05 0.76 1.88
C ALA A 112 -15.42 0.94 2.55
N ARG A 113 -15.78 2.17 2.95
CA ARG A 113 -17.12 2.47 3.49
C ARG A 113 -18.20 2.18 2.47
N ASP A 114 -18.00 2.61 1.22
CA ASP A 114 -18.93 2.36 0.13
C ASP A 114 -19.14 0.87 -0.10
N SER A 115 -18.06 0.08 -0.09
CA SER A 115 -18.14 -1.39 -0.17
C SER A 115 -18.98 -1.97 0.97
N LEU A 116 -18.77 -1.52 2.20
CA LEU A 116 -19.57 -1.99 3.35
C LEU A 116 -21.04 -1.59 3.26
N THR A 117 -21.37 -0.47 2.60
CA THR A 117 -22.77 -0.06 2.43
C THR A 117 -23.60 -1.02 1.58
N ARG A 118 -22.93 -1.82 0.73
CA ARG A 118 -23.55 -2.84 -0.14
C ARG A 118 -23.90 -4.12 0.61
N ILE A 119 -23.35 -4.32 1.81
CA ILE A 119 -23.69 -5.45 2.69
C ILE A 119 -25.01 -5.15 3.42
N PRO A 120 -25.97 -6.11 3.47
CA PRO A 120 -27.20 -5.97 4.25
C PRO A 120 -26.91 -5.57 5.70
N ARG A 121 -27.67 -4.61 6.25
CA ARG A 121 -27.41 -4.02 7.57
C ARG A 121 -27.26 -5.05 8.70
N ARG A 122 -28.03 -6.14 8.66
CA ARG A 122 -27.99 -7.20 9.68
C ARG A 122 -26.69 -8.02 9.66
N ASP A 123 -26.00 -8.04 8.53
CA ASP A 123 -24.79 -8.83 8.29
C ASP A 123 -23.54 -7.94 8.16
N ARG A 124 -23.71 -6.61 8.27
CA ARG A 124 -22.66 -5.63 8.00
C ARG A 124 -21.70 -5.52 9.19
N PRO A 125 -20.39 -5.76 9.00
CA PRO A 125 -19.40 -5.51 10.03
C PRO A 125 -19.22 -4.01 10.26
N THR A 126 -18.81 -3.65 11.47
CA THR A 126 -18.40 -2.29 11.77
C THR A 126 -17.11 -1.93 11.05
N PHE A 127 -16.91 -0.64 10.76
CA PHE A 127 -15.69 -0.17 10.11
C PHE A 127 -14.43 -0.55 10.91
N ARG A 128 -14.50 -0.46 12.24
CA ARG A 128 -13.41 -0.82 13.15
C ARG A 128 -13.05 -2.30 13.12
N GLU A 129 -14.01 -3.19 12.87
CA GLU A 129 -13.72 -4.62 12.67
C GLU A 129 -12.89 -4.84 11.40
N ILE A 130 -13.25 -4.16 10.32
CA ILE A 130 -12.49 -4.22 9.05
C ILE A 130 -11.09 -3.62 9.20
N GLU A 131 -10.94 -2.51 9.93
CA GLU A 131 -9.61 -1.95 10.23
C GLU A 131 -8.73 -2.97 10.98
N ARG A 132 -9.28 -3.68 11.97
CA ARG A 132 -8.55 -4.72 12.70
C ARG A 132 -8.19 -5.90 11.80
N GLU A 133 -9.13 -6.34 10.96
CA GLU A 133 -8.89 -7.40 9.97
C GLU A 133 -7.76 -7.03 9.01
N ALA A 134 -7.74 -5.79 8.52
CA ALA A 134 -6.69 -5.29 7.64
C ALA A 134 -5.32 -5.30 8.33
N VAL A 135 -5.20 -4.80 9.56
CA VAL A 135 -3.95 -4.83 10.33
C VAL A 135 -3.44 -6.27 10.52
N VAL A 136 -4.31 -7.18 10.95
CA VAL A 136 -3.95 -8.60 11.12
C VAL A 136 -3.54 -9.24 9.80
N LEU A 137 -4.17 -8.85 8.70
CA LEU A 137 -3.84 -9.35 7.37
C LEU A 137 -2.45 -8.87 6.92
N VAL A 138 -2.09 -7.60 7.17
CA VAL A 138 -0.75 -7.07 6.90
C VAL A 138 0.29 -7.89 7.64
N ASP A 139 0.10 -8.13 8.94
CA ASP A 139 1.05 -8.90 9.75
C ASP A 139 1.24 -10.33 9.21
N ARG A 140 0.15 -10.98 8.81
CA ARG A 140 0.18 -12.35 8.27
C ARG A 140 0.76 -12.45 6.86
N CYS A 141 0.74 -11.36 6.11
CA CYS A 141 1.18 -11.35 4.71
C CYS A 141 2.46 -10.54 4.49
N TRP A 142 3.11 -10.07 5.56
CA TRP A 142 4.24 -9.15 5.50
C TRP A 142 5.32 -9.58 4.50
N ASP A 143 5.84 -10.80 4.58
CA ASP A 143 6.91 -11.28 3.70
C ASP A 143 6.54 -11.19 2.21
N ARG A 144 5.27 -11.43 1.88
CA ARG A 144 4.77 -11.34 0.49
C ARG A 144 4.62 -9.90 0.04
N ILE A 145 4.19 -9.03 0.95
CA ILE A 145 4.06 -7.59 0.71
C ILE A 145 5.45 -6.99 0.46
N GLU A 146 6.40 -7.25 1.36
CA GLU A 146 7.79 -6.80 1.26
C GLU A 146 8.44 -7.28 -0.04
N HIS A 147 8.27 -8.57 -0.38
CA HIS A 147 8.81 -9.12 -1.61
C HIS A 147 8.22 -8.45 -2.87
N LEU A 148 6.91 -8.23 -2.92
CA LEU A 148 6.27 -7.58 -4.06
C LEU A 148 6.66 -6.09 -4.13
N ALA A 149 6.70 -5.40 -3.00
CA ALA A 149 7.10 -3.99 -2.92
C ALA A 149 8.52 -3.78 -3.44
N ALA A 150 9.47 -4.63 -3.05
CA ALA A 150 10.85 -4.58 -3.53
C ALA A 150 10.92 -4.74 -5.07
N ARG A 151 10.10 -5.62 -5.65
CA ARG A 151 10.02 -5.79 -7.10
C ARG A 151 9.41 -4.57 -7.81
N LEU A 152 8.39 -3.96 -7.21
CA LEU A 152 7.79 -2.73 -7.72
C LEU A 152 8.80 -1.58 -7.72
N ALA A 153 9.46 -1.33 -6.60
CA ALA A 153 10.48 -0.28 -6.48
C ALA A 153 11.64 -0.49 -7.47
N ALA A 154 12.18 -1.71 -7.56
CA ALA A 154 13.27 -2.03 -8.48
C ALA A 154 12.90 -1.79 -9.96
N SER A 155 11.65 -2.06 -10.35
CA SER A 155 11.19 -1.82 -11.73
C SER A 155 11.21 -0.34 -12.14
N HIS A 156 11.14 0.57 -11.17
CA HIS A 156 11.18 2.02 -11.37
C HIS A 156 12.57 2.64 -11.20
N GLN A 157 13.48 1.96 -10.48
CA GLN A 157 14.89 2.37 -10.39
C GLN A 157 15.69 2.08 -11.68
N LEU A 158 15.16 1.23 -12.56
CA LEU A 158 15.79 0.84 -13.83
C LEU A 158 15.34 1.67 -15.04
N GLN A 159 14.46 2.66 -14.84
CA GLN A 159 14.03 3.58 -15.91
C GLN A 159 14.94 4.83 -15.89
N PRO A 160 15.70 5.10 -16.97
CA PRO A 160 16.64 6.22 -17.04
C PRO A 160 15.94 7.59 -17.05
#